data_AF-A0A0R2HYH5-F1
#
_entry.id   AF-A0A0R2HYH5-F1
#
_cell.length_a   1.000
_cell.length_b   1.000
_cell.length_c   1.000
_cell.angle_alpha   90.00
_cell.angle_beta   90.00
_cell.angle_gamma   90.00
#
_symmetry.space_group_name_H-M   'P 1'
#
loop_
_entity.id
_entity.type
_entity.pdbx_description
1 polymer ?
#
loop_
_entity_poly.entity_id
_entity_poly.type
_entity_poly.pdbx_seq_one_letter_code
_entity_poly.pdbx_strand_id
1 'polypeptide(L)'
;MATNKKILIIGGSGFLGQELCLAALKKGFTVASLSKHGKPTHLSKELSGAPIDWITCDLFATDQLEKIISQFDIVIHLVAILKEQPKKGLTYQKMILDAAMIVGNASKNTAIERFVFLSANAGSPFIPKKYLENKRLAENYLKRLPFPLTVVRPGLLYGKGRPSSLTLANLLFFLLKIPLLKQLFISIKPTPVKVCATKIIASLDEVPKKAYRVLSLDELQSKHSNPTKS
;
A
#
# COMPACT_ATOMS: atom_id res chain seq x y z
N MET A 1 -12.74 20.99 -4.01
CA MET A 1 -13.91 20.43 -3.30
C MET A 1 -13.43 19.30 -2.41
N ALA A 2 -13.76 19.31 -1.12
CA ALA A 2 -13.47 18.17 -0.25
C ALA A 2 -14.23 16.96 -0.82
N THR A 3 -13.51 15.89 -1.16
CA THR A 3 -14.12 14.67 -1.65
C THR A 3 -14.84 14.01 -0.49
N ASN A 4 -16.18 14.02 -0.46
CA ASN A 4 -16.99 13.32 0.55
C ASN A 4 -16.94 11.78 0.40
N LYS A 5 -15.81 11.27 -0.08
CA LYS A 5 -15.57 9.86 -0.36
C LYS A 5 -15.00 9.16 0.87
N LYS A 6 -15.39 7.91 1.04
CA LYS A 6 -14.98 7.02 2.11
C LYS A 6 -13.87 6.10 1.61
N ILE A 7 -12.73 6.08 2.31
CA ILE A 7 -11.61 5.20 2.02
C ILE A 7 -11.47 4.15 3.12
N LEU A 8 -11.42 2.88 2.72
CA LEU A 8 -11.02 1.76 3.56
C LEU A 8 -9.55 1.40 3.33
N ILE A 9 -8.72 1.51 4.36
CA ILE A 9 -7.30 1.14 4.32
C ILE A 9 -7.11 -0.18 5.09
N ILE A 10 -6.96 -1.28 4.35
CA ILE A 10 -6.69 -2.60 4.94
C ILE A 10 -5.19 -2.71 5.23
N GLY A 11 -4.85 -2.82 6.51
CA GLY A 11 -3.48 -2.67 7.01
C GLY A 11 -3.12 -1.23 7.39
N GLY A 12 -4.12 -0.37 7.63
CA GLY A 12 -3.94 1.03 8.06
C GLY A 12 -3.23 1.20 9.42
N SER A 13 -3.19 0.16 10.26
CA SER A 13 -2.46 0.15 11.53
C SER A 13 -0.93 0.04 11.38
N GLY A 14 -0.43 -0.31 10.19
CA GLY A 14 0.99 -0.54 9.92
C GLY A 14 1.78 0.70 9.48
N PHE A 15 3.06 0.48 9.15
CA PHE A 15 4.03 1.53 8.82
C PHE A 15 3.60 2.50 7.70
N LEU A 16 3.26 1.97 6.51
CA LEU A 16 2.74 2.81 5.41
C LEU A 16 1.26 3.16 5.64
N GLY A 17 0.52 2.28 6.30
CA GLY A 17 -0.91 2.44 6.57
C GLY A 17 -1.22 3.71 7.37
N GLN A 18 -0.48 3.97 8.43
CA GLN A 18 -0.66 5.16 9.26
C GLN A 18 -0.40 6.45 8.47
N GLU A 19 0.63 6.48 7.64
CA GLU A 19 0.92 7.63 6.75
C GLU A 19 -0.17 7.83 5.69
N LEU A 20 -0.75 6.74 5.16
CA LEU A 20 -1.89 6.80 4.25
C LEU A 20 -3.14 7.33 4.93
N CYS A 21 -3.45 6.88 6.15
CA CYS A 21 -4.57 7.41 6.93
C CYS A 21 -4.40 8.92 7.13
N LEU A 22 -3.21 9.37 7.54
CA LEU A 22 -2.93 10.80 7.75
C LEU A 22 -3.04 11.61 6.45
N ALA A 23 -2.49 11.09 5.34
CA ALA A 23 -2.56 11.76 4.04
C ALA A 23 -4.00 11.82 3.51
N ALA A 24 -4.80 10.76 3.70
CA ALA A 24 -6.20 10.71 3.27
C ALA A 24 -7.07 11.71 4.07
N LEU A 25 -6.90 11.78 5.39
CA LEU A 25 -7.59 12.77 6.23
C LEU A 25 -7.26 14.20 5.80
N LYS A 26 -5.98 14.50 5.55
CA LYS A 26 -5.54 15.83 5.06
C LYS A 26 -6.12 16.19 3.70
N LYS A 27 -6.46 15.19 2.89
CA LYS A 27 -7.09 15.35 1.58
C LYS A 27 -8.62 15.51 1.68
N GLY A 28 -9.20 15.29 2.86
CA GLY A 28 -10.63 15.47 3.13
C GLY A 28 -11.47 14.20 2.98
N PHE A 29 -10.85 13.01 2.89
CA PHE A 29 -11.57 11.75 2.88
C PHE A 29 -12.08 11.38 4.28
N THR A 30 -13.22 10.69 4.34
CA THR A 30 -13.59 9.91 5.53
C THR A 30 -12.79 8.61 5.53
N VAL A 31 -12.07 8.32 6.62
CA VAL A 31 -11.09 7.22 6.65
C VAL A 31 -11.50 6.15 7.63
N ALA A 32 -11.50 4.90 7.17
CA ALA A 32 -11.49 3.72 8.02
C ALA A 32 -10.21 2.91 7.80
N SER A 33 -9.74 2.27 8.86
CA SER A 33 -8.62 1.33 8.83
C SER A 33 -9.10 -0.03 9.32
N LEU A 34 -8.96 -1.05 8.49
CA LEU A 34 -9.26 -2.43 8.85
C LEU A 34 -7.97 -3.19 9.18
N SER A 35 -7.96 -3.84 10.33
CA SER A 35 -6.92 -4.79 10.68
C SER A 35 -7.43 -5.84 11.66
N LYS A 36 -6.69 -6.95 11.82
CA LYS A 36 -7.03 -8.01 12.77
C LYS A 36 -7.18 -7.52 14.22
N HIS A 37 -6.50 -6.42 14.58
CA HIS A 37 -6.47 -5.89 15.94
C HIS A 37 -7.13 -4.50 16.06
N GLY A 38 -7.73 -3.98 14.99
CA GLY A 38 -8.34 -2.64 15.00
C GLY A 38 -7.31 -1.53 15.23
N LYS A 39 -7.56 -0.69 16.25
CA LYS A 39 -6.75 0.50 16.57
C LYS A 39 -5.37 0.09 17.09
N PRO A 40 -4.26 0.57 16.50
CA PRO A 40 -2.93 0.25 16.98
C PRO A 40 -2.66 0.92 18.34
N THR A 41 -1.83 0.27 19.16
CA THR A 41 -1.39 0.78 20.47
C THR A 41 -0.48 1.99 20.34
N HIS A 42 0.28 2.08 19.24
CA HIS A 42 1.18 3.19 18.96
C HIS A 42 0.71 3.95 17.72
N LEU A 43 0.24 5.17 17.96
CA LEU A 43 -0.11 6.15 16.94
C LEU A 43 0.86 7.33 17.01
N SER A 44 1.10 7.97 15.87
CA SER A 44 1.74 9.28 15.88
C SER A 44 0.85 10.32 16.56
N LYS A 45 1.43 11.43 17.01
CA LYS A 45 0.65 12.51 17.65
C LYS A 45 -0.45 13.04 16.72
N GLU A 46 -0.18 13.08 15.41
CA GLU A 46 -1.13 13.54 14.39
C GLU A 46 -2.32 12.60 14.19
N LEU A 47 -2.14 11.30 14.45
CA LEU A 47 -3.22 10.32 14.37
C LEU A 47 -3.94 10.12 15.70
N SER A 48 -3.32 10.55 16.81
CA SER A 48 -3.92 10.50 18.13
C SER A 48 -5.10 11.46 18.21
N GLY A 49 -6.32 10.92 18.24
CA GLY A 49 -7.56 11.70 18.21
C GLY A 49 -8.06 12.05 16.80
N ALA A 50 -7.38 11.59 15.76
CA ALA A 50 -7.87 11.72 14.40
C ALA A 50 -9.15 10.89 14.18
N PRO A 51 -10.12 11.37 13.38
CA PRO A 51 -11.39 10.70 13.14
C PRO A 51 -11.22 9.54 12.15
N ILE A 52 -10.57 8.46 12.61
CA ILE A 52 -10.39 7.21 11.87
C ILE A 52 -11.28 6.17 12.52
N ASP A 53 -12.13 5.54 11.71
CA ASP A 53 -12.85 4.35 12.14
C ASP A 53 -11.90 3.13 12.12
N TRP A 54 -11.66 2.54 13.29
CA TRP A 54 -10.73 1.44 13.45
C TRP A 54 -11.49 0.11 13.52
N ILE A 55 -11.58 -0.56 12.38
CA ILE A 55 -12.37 -1.78 12.21
C ILE A 55 -11.52 -3.00 12.57
N THR A 56 -12.01 -3.80 13.51
CA THR A 56 -11.43 -5.10 13.86
C THR A 56 -12.06 -6.19 13.00
N CYS A 57 -11.28 -6.78 12.10
CA CYS A 57 -11.72 -7.87 11.24
C CYS A 57 -10.53 -8.72 10.81
N ASP A 58 -10.65 -10.05 10.92
CA ASP A 58 -9.71 -10.96 10.29
C ASP A 58 -10.10 -11.09 8.81
N LEU A 59 -9.23 -10.68 7.90
CA LEU A 59 -9.50 -10.71 6.47
C LEU A 59 -9.76 -12.12 5.92
N PHE A 60 -9.36 -13.18 6.64
CA PHE A 60 -9.66 -14.55 6.28
C PHE A 60 -11.02 -15.06 6.79
N ALA A 61 -11.72 -14.27 7.61
CA ALA A 61 -13.13 -14.49 7.98
C ALA A 61 -14.03 -13.71 6.99
N THR A 62 -14.37 -14.37 5.88
CA THR A 62 -14.85 -13.73 4.64
C THR A 62 -16.29 -13.21 4.69
N ASP A 63 -17.10 -13.68 5.63
CA ASP A 63 -18.54 -13.41 5.73
C ASP A 63 -18.89 -11.94 6.02
N GLN A 64 -17.97 -11.18 6.60
CA GLN A 64 -18.18 -9.78 6.96
C GLN A 64 -17.56 -8.79 5.97
N LEU A 65 -16.59 -9.25 5.18
CA LEU A 65 -15.72 -8.35 4.42
C LEU A 65 -16.45 -7.61 3.31
N GLU A 66 -17.36 -8.27 2.58
CA GLU A 66 -18.18 -7.64 1.55
C GLU A 66 -19.09 -6.55 2.15
N LYS A 67 -19.75 -6.84 3.27
CA LYS A 67 -20.62 -5.88 3.98
C LYS A 67 -19.84 -4.65 4.44
N ILE A 68 -18.63 -4.83 4.95
CA ILE A 68 -17.75 -3.72 5.34
C ILE A 68 -17.36 -2.92 4.10
N ILE A 69 -16.82 -3.57 3.07
CA ILE A 69 -16.31 -2.91 1.85
C ILE A 69 -17.41 -2.14 1.12
N SER A 70 -18.66 -2.61 1.14
CA SER A 70 -19.80 -1.96 0.48
C SER A 70 -20.10 -0.54 0.96
N GLN A 71 -19.54 -0.14 2.11
CA GLN A 71 -19.73 1.19 2.70
C GLN A 71 -18.70 2.22 2.21
N PHE A 72 -17.76 1.82 1.35
CA PHE A 72 -16.62 2.63 0.92
C PHE A 72 -16.55 2.77 -0.59
N ASP A 73 -16.02 3.91 -1.04
CA ASP A 73 -15.81 4.20 -2.46
C ASP A 73 -14.43 3.72 -2.93
N ILE A 74 -13.47 3.64 -2.01
CA ILE A 74 -12.07 3.31 -2.32
C ILE A 74 -11.55 2.28 -1.32
N VAL A 75 -10.89 1.23 -1.82
CA VAL A 75 -10.21 0.23 -1.01
C VAL A 75 -8.71 0.29 -1.28
N ILE A 76 -7.89 0.41 -0.23
CA ILE A 76 -6.43 0.31 -0.30
C ILE A 76 -6.00 -0.94 0.46
N HIS A 77 -5.41 -1.91 -0.24
CA HIS A 77 -4.93 -3.16 0.34
C HIS A 77 -3.40 -3.16 0.50
N LEU A 78 -2.95 -3.15 1.76
CA LEU A 78 -1.53 -3.06 2.12
C LEU A 78 -0.96 -4.35 2.74
N VAL A 79 -1.79 -5.37 2.93
CA VAL A 79 -1.38 -6.58 3.66
C VAL A 79 -0.28 -7.32 2.89
N ALA A 80 0.81 -7.58 3.60
CA ALA A 80 1.95 -8.35 3.14
C ALA A 80 2.84 -8.68 4.34
N ILE A 81 3.67 -9.72 4.19
CA ILE A 81 4.79 -10.00 5.08
C ILE A 81 6.10 -9.89 4.30
N LEU A 82 7.16 -9.40 4.94
CA LEU A 82 8.50 -9.36 4.34
C LEU A 82 9.28 -10.67 4.57
N LYS A 83 8.95 -11.41 5.63
CA LYS A 83 9.61 -12.67 6.00
C LYS A 83 8.55 -13.71 6.34
N GLU A 84 8.66 -14.89 5.74
CA GLU A 84 7.78 -16.02 6.04
C GLU A 84 8.03 -16.58 7.45
N GLN A 85 6.96 -17.05 8.08
CA GLN A 85 6.99 -17.89 9.28
C GLN A 85 6.03 -19.07 9.03
N PRO A 86 6.42 -20.08 8.23
CA PRO A 86 5.51 -21.17 7.82
C PRO A 86 4.91 -21.94 9.00
N LYS A 87 5.68 -22.12 10.08
CA LYS A 87 5.20 -22.74 11.34
C LYS A 87 4.02 -21.99 11.99
N LYS A 88 3.85 -20.69 11.69
CA LYS A 88 2.73 -19.86 12.14
C LYS A 88 1.69 -19.62 11.04
N GLY A 89 1.80 -20.34 9.92
CA GLY A 89 0.95 -20.16 8.75
C GLY A 89 1.16 -18.83 8.01
N LEU A 90 2.26 -18.11 8.25
CA LEU A 90 2.54 -16.84 7.60
C LEU A 90 3.44 -17.07 6.38
N THR A 91 2.84 -17.37 5.24
CA THR A 91 3.55 -17.54 3.96
C THR A 91 3.30 -16.36 3.01
N TYR A 92 4.15 -16.20 2.00
CA TYR A 92 3.90 -15.20 0.95
C TYR A 92 2.62 -15.52 0.18
N GLN A 93 2.37 -16.79 -0.12
CA GLN A 93 1.11 -17.25 -0.72
C GLN A 93 -0.09 -16.71 0.07
N LYS A 94 -0.17 -17.04 1.36
CA LYS A 94 -1.31 -16.68 2.21
C LYS A 94 -1.43 -15.18 2.42
N MET A 95 -0.34 -14.54 2.83
CA MET A 95 -0.36 -13.15 3.29
C MET A 95 -0.26 -12.12 2.16
N ILE A 96 -0.04 -12.55 0.93
CA ILE A 96 0.04 -11.65 -0.24
C ILE A 96 -0.99 -12.05 -1.28
N LEU A 97 -0.91 -13.28 -1.81
CA LEU A 97 -1.77 -13.71 -2.91
C LEU A 97 -3.19 -13.98 -2.41
N ASP A 98 -3.36 -14.90 -1.47
CA ASP A 98 -4.68 -15.31 -0.99
C ASP A 98 -5.40 -14.14 -0.32
N ALA A 99 -4.69 -13.35 0.49
CA ALA A 99 -5.21 -12.12 1.08
C ALA A 99 -5.74 -11.12 0.03
N ALA A 100 -4.99 -10.89 -1.05
CA ALA A 100 -5.42 -10.01 -2.13
C ALA A 100 -6.62 -10.59 -2.89
N MET A 101 -6.64 -11.91 -3.14
CA MET A 101 -7.76 -12.58 -3.78
C MET A 101 -9.04 -12.47 -2.96
N ILE A 102 -8.97 -12.68 -1.64
CA ILE A 102 -10.11 -12.57 -0.74
C ILE A 102 -10.68 -11.16 -0.75
N VAL A 103 -9.83 -10.16 -0.55
CA VAL A 103 -10.28 -8.75 -0.54
C VAL A 103 -10.80 -8.35 -1.92
N GLY A 104 -10.12 -8.72 -3.00
CA GLY A 104 -10.58 -8.45 -4.36
C GLY A 104 -11.94 -9.10 -4.65
N ASN A 105 -12.15 -10.35 -4.22
CA ASN A 105 -13.44 -11.01 -4.38
C ASN A 105 -14.56 -10.35 -3.57
N ALA A 106 -14.28 -9.90 -2.35
CA ALA A 106 -15.26 -9.13 -1.57
C ALA A 106 -15.55 -7.76 -2.19
N SER A 107 -14.57 -7.14 -2.86
CA SER A 107 -14.75 -5.87 -3.58
C SER A 107 -15.47 -6.01 -4.92
N LYS A 108 -15.47 -7.19 -5.56
CA LYS A 108 -16.04 -7.35 -6.91
C LYS A 108 -17.56 -7.12 -6.97
N ASN A 109 -18.25 -7.33 -5.85
CA ASN A 109 -19.70 -7.25 -5.72
C ASN A 109 -20.17 -5.88 -5.17
N THR A 110 -19.26 -4.92 -5.01
CA THR A 110 -19.56 -3.61 -4.42
C THR A 110 -19.39 -2.47 -5.43
N ALA A 111 -19.85 -1.28 -5.06
CA ALA A 111 -19.78 -0.09 -5.91
C ALA A 111 -18.45 0.67 -5.81
N ILE A 112 -17.34 0.01 -5.44
CA ILE A 112 -16.06 0.70 -5.28
C ILE A 112 -15.61 1.34 -6.60
N GLU A 113 -15.20 2.60 -6.53
CA GLU A 113 -14.69 3.35 -7.66
C GLU A 113 -13.19 3.12 -7.90
N ARG A 114 -12.48 2.59 -6.88
CA ARG A 114 -11.04 2.31 -6.97
C ARG A 114 -10.60 1.24 -5.99
N PHE A 115 -9.81 0.31 -6.52
CA PHE A 115 -9.01 -0.60 -5.72
C PHE A 115 -7.53 -0.25 -5.87
N VAL A 116 -6.83 -0.06 -4.77
CA VAL A 116 -5.38 0.18 -4.74
C VAL A 116 -4.68 -1.00 -4.11
N PHE A 117 -3.78 -1.64 -4.86
CA PHE A 117 -2.98 -2.74 -4.37
C PHE A 117 -1.52 -2.33 -4.19
N LEU A 118 -0.99 -2.50 -2.97
CA LEU A 118 0.42 -2.28 -2.71
C LEU A 118 1.23 -3.47 -3.17
N SER A 119 1.99 -3.29 -4.24
CA SER A 119 2.98 -4.21 -4.74
C SER A 119 4.40 -3.83 -4.31
N ALA A 120 5.40 -4.17 -5.11
CA ALA A 120 6.78 -3.77 -4.93
C ALA A 120 7.47 -3.62 -6.29
N ASN A 121 8.42 -2.69 -6.35
CA ASN A 121 9.32 -2.58 -7.49
C ASN A 121 10.25 -3.80 -7.56
N ALA A 122 10.59 -4.22 -8.77
CA ALA A 122 11.63 -5.23 -8.99
C ALA A 122 13.03 -4.59 -8.93
N GLY A 123 14.07 -5.40 -8.80
CA GLY A 123 15.46 -4.94 -8.94
C GLY A 123 16.21 -4.65 -7.65
N SER A 124 15.64 -4.97 -6.48
CA SER A 124 16.40 -5.07 -5.23
C SER A 124 16.86 -6.50 -4.98
N PRO A 125 18.18 -6.76 -4.80
CA PRO A 125 18.68 -8.09 -4.47
C PRO A 125 18.24 -8.54 -3.06
N PHE A 126 17.75 -7.62 -2.24
CA PHE A 126 17.29 -7.90 -0.88
C PHE A 126 15.85 -8.39 -0.79
N ILE A 127 15.10 -8.35 -1.90
CA ILE A 127 13.69 -8.80 -1.91
C ILE A 127 13.66 -10.25 -2.40
N PRO A 128 13.12 -11.20 -1.61
CA PRO A 128 13.01 -12.59 -2.03
C PRO A 128 12.21 -12.73 -3.34
N LYS A 129 12.70 -13.53 -4.28
CA LYS A 129 12.03 -13.77 -5.57
C LYS A 129 10.57 -14.22 -5.38
N LYS A 130 10.33 -15.14 -4.45
CA LYS A 130 8.99 -15.64 -4.08
C LYS A 130 8.05 -14.53 -3.59
N TYR A 131 8.56 -13.52 -2.88
CA TYR A 131 7.76 -12.37 -2.46
C TYR A 131 7.27 -11.58 -3.68
N LEU A 132 8.17 -11.29 -4.64
CA LEU A 132 7.81 -10.59 -5.88
C LEU A 132 6.88 -11.43 -6.74
N GLU A 133 7.12 -12.73 -6.89
CA GLU A 133 6.27 -13.65 -7.63
C GLU A 133 4.83 -13.61 -7.09
N ASN A 134 4.64 -13.73 -5.78
CA ASN A 134 3.30 -13.65 -5.16
C ASN A 134 2.64 -12.28 -5.34
N LYS A 135 3.41 -11.17 -5.28
CA LYS A 135 2.89 -9.84 -5.61
C LYS A 135 2.43 -9.74 -7.07
N ARG A 136 3.16 -10.32 -8.02
CA ARG A 136 2.78 -10.33 -9.45
C ARG A 136 1.58 -11.23 -9.72
N LEU A 137 1.48 -12.38 -9.05
CA LEU A 137 0.29 -13.23 -9.12
C LEU A 137 -0.96 -12.50 -8.61
N ALA A 138 -0.84 -11.79 -7.48
CA ALA A 138 -1.93 -10.98 -6.94
C ALA A 138 -2.35 -9.87 -7.91
N GLU A 139 -1.40 -9.14 -8.50
CA GLU A 139 -1.71 -8.13 -9.52
C GLU A 139 -2.44 -8.71 -10.72
N ASN A 140 -1.98 -9.85 -11.24
CA ASN A 140 -2.58 -10.52 -12.39
C ASN A 140 -4.00 -11.00 -12.09
N TYR A 141 -4.26 -11.45 -10.86
CA TYR A 141 -5.60 -11.82 -10.41
C TYR A 141 -6.51 -10.59 -10.31
N LEU A 142 -6.09 -9.57 -9.54
CA LEU A 142 -6.88 -8.36 -9.30
C LEU A 142 -7.21 -7.62 -10.60
N LYS A 143 -6.31 -7.64 -11.59
CA LYS A 143 -6.51 -7.00 -12.91
C LYS A 143 -7.70 -7.57 -13.68
N ARG A 144 -8.16 -8.79 -13.35
CA ARG A 144 -9.30 -9.46 -14.01
C ARG A 144 -10.65 -9.15 -13.35
N LEU A 145 -10.65 -8.40 -12.25
CA LEU A 145 -11.87 -8.08 -11.50
C LEU A 145 -12.54 -6.79 -12.02
N PRO A 146 -13.86 -6.61 -11.79
CA PRO A 146 -14.67 -5.58 -12.45
C PRO A 146 -14.58 -4.20 -11.76
N PHE A 147 -13.39 -3.80 -11.30
CA PHE A 147 -13.17 -2.49 -10.68
C PHE A 147 -11.90 -1.82 -11.23
N PRO A 148 -11.82 -0.48 -11.24
CA PRO A 148 -10.59 0.22 -11.58
C PRO A 148 -9.48 -0.10 -10.57
N LEU A 149 -8.39 -0.69 -11.04
CA LEU A 149 -7.24 -1.11 -10.25
C LEU A 149 -6.05 -0.17 -10.43
N THR A 150 -5.53 0.35 -9.32
CA THR A 150 -4.21 1.00 -9.25
C THR A 150 -3.24 0.10 -8.49
N VAL A 151 -2.19 -0.36 -9.17
CA VAL A 151 -1.08 -1.09 -8.54
C VAL A 151 0.03 -0.11 -8.20
N VAL A 152 0.46 -0.07 -6.94
CA VAL A 152 1.56 0.78 -6.50
C VAL A 152 2.81 -0.08 -6.35
N ARG A 153 3.92 0.28 -7.02
CA ARG A 153 5.19 -0.47 -6.95
C ARG A 153 6.30 0.39 -6.31
N PRO A 154 6.27 0.60 -4.99
CA PRO A 154 7.32 1.35 -4.33
C PRO A 154 8.64 0.58 -4.30
N GLY A 155 9.73 1.33 -4.16
CA GLY A 155 11.05 0.81 -3.79
C GLY A 155 11.16 0.62 -2.28
N LEU A 156 12.36 0.76 -1.73
CA LEU A 156 12.54 0.69 -0.28
C LEU A 156 11.89 1.90 0.41
N LEU A 157 10.88 1.68 1.24
CA LEU A 157 10.29 2.73 2.07
C LEU A 157 11.02 2.86 3.40
N TYR A 158 11.31 4.11 3.81
CA TYR A 158 11.95 4.38 5.10
C TYR A 158 11.29 5.52 5.88
N GLY A 159 11.41 5.48 7.21
CA GLY A 159 10.78 6.45 8.11
C GLY A 159 10.78 6.01 9.58
N LYS A 160 10.47 6.95 10.47
CA LYS A 160 10.54 6.75 11.93
C LYS A 160 9.64 5.63 12.47
N GLY A 161 8.50 5.38 11.82
CA GLY A 161 7.59 4.28 12.17
C GLY A 161 8.17 2.87 11.92
N ARG A 162 9.35 2.76 11.31
CA ARG A 162 10.11 1.51 11.17
C ARG A 162 11.61 1.80 11.33
N PRO A 163 12.15 1.84 12.56
CA PRO A 163 13.55 2.21 12.79
C PRO A 163 14.57 1.40 11.98
N SER A 164 14.34 0.10 11.80
CA SER A 164 15.19 -0.77 10.96
C SER A 164 15.30 -0.31 9.50
N SER A 165 14.28 0.36 8.97
CA SER A 165 14.31 0.92 7.62
C SER A 165 15.23 2.14 7.50
N LEU A 166 15.43 2.90 8.58
CA LEU A 166 16.34 4.04 8.61
C LEU A 166 17.79 3.59 8.51
N THR A 167 18.16 2.56 9.28
CA THR A 167 19.50 1.97 9.22
C THR A 167 19.82 1.46 7.82
N LEU A 168 18.88 0.73 7.20
CA LEU A 168 19.04 0.22 5.84
C LEU A 168 19.12 1.35 4.80
N ALA A 169 18.28 2.38 4.94
CA ALA A 169 18.32 3.54 4.04
C ALA A 169 19.65 4.29 4.14
N ASN A 170 20.17 4.53 5.34
CA ASN A 170 21.46 5.18 5.55
C ASN A 170 22.61 4.39 4.92
N LEU A 171 22.61 3.06 5.08
CA LEU A 171 23.57 2.18 4.42
C LEU A 171 23.47 2.31 2.89
N LEU A 172 22.27 2.27 2.32
CA LEU A 172 22.08 2.42 0.88
C LEU A 172 22.49 3.80 0.38
N PHE A 173 22.19 4.87 1.10
CA PHE A 173 22.66 6.22 0.74
C PHE A 173 24.17 6.32 0.76
N PHE A 174 24.84 5.64 1.69
CA PHE A 174 26.30 5.54 1.71
C PHE A 174 26.81 4.75 0.49
N LEU A 175 26.26 3.57 0.20
CA LEU A 175 26.67 2.73 -0.94
C LEU A 175 26.45 3.43 -2.29
N LEU A 176 25.37 4.22 -2.43
CA LEU A 176 25.06 4.99 -3.64
C LEU A 176 26.06 6.12 -3.93
N LYS A 177 26.87 6.53 -2.94
CA LYS A 177 27.95 7.51 -3.14
C LYS A 177 29.22 6.89 -3.75
N ILE A 178 29.36 5.57 -3.69
CA ILE A 178 30.54 4.85 -4.21
C ILE A 178 30.30 4.52 -5.70
N PRO A 179 31.08 5.06 -6.65
CA PRO A 179 30.80 4.94 -8.09
C PRO A 179 30.63 3.50 -8.59
N LEU A 180 31.48 2.58 -8.11
CA LEU A 180 31.44 1.16 -8.48
C LEU A 180 30.17 0.45 -7.98
N LEU A 181 29.69 0.81 -6.79
CA LEU A 181 28.50 0.20 -6.19
C LEU A 181 27.21 0.88 -6.63
N LYS A 182 27.28 2.16 -7.02
CA LYS A 182 26.12 2.95 -7.45
C LYS A 182 25.31 2.22 -8.52
N GLN A 183 25.95 1.64 -9.54
CA GLN A 183 25.26 0.93 -10.61
C GLN A 183 24.45 -0.27 -10.12
N LEU A 184 24.87 -0.94 -9.05
CA LEU A 184 24.19 -2.10 -8.46
C LEU A 184 22.99 -1.72 -7.59
N PHE A 185 23.01 -0.54 -6.95
CA PHE A 185 22.00 -0.13 -5.97
C PHE A 185 21.07 1.00 -6.46
N ILE A 186 21.33 1.58 -7.64
CA ILE A 186 20.54 2.72 -8.17
C ILE A 186 19.07 2.40 -8.40
N SER A 187 18.71 1.12 -8.57
CA SER A 187 17.34 0.63 -8.70
C SER A 187 16.57 0.58 -7.36
N ILE A 188 17.26 0.71 -6.23
CA ILE A 188 16.70 0.49 -4.88
C ILE A 188 16.29 1.80 -4.19
N LYS A 189 16.67 2.96 -4.78
CA LYS A 189 16.52 4.33 -4.24
C LYS A 189 15.48 4.42 -3.12
N PRO A 190 15.93 4.56 -1.85
CA PRO A 190 15.02 4.67 -0.71
C PRO A 190 14.07 5.86 -0.87
N THR A 191 12.79 5.67 -0.55
CA THR A 191 11.75 6.70 -0.61
C THR A 191 11.17 6.93 0.78
N PRO A 192 11.02 8.19 1.24
CA PRO A 192 10.33 8.46 2.49
C PRO A 192 8.90 7.90 2.45
N VAL A 193 8.50 7.16 3.47
CA VAL A 193 7.16 6.55 3.56
C VAL A 193 6.04 7.59 3.41
N LYS A 194 6.22 8.77 3.99
CA LYS A 194 5.29 9.91 3.91
C LYS A 194 5.11 10.42 2.48
N VAL A 195 6.19 10.48 1.70
CA VAL A 195 6.14 10.90 0.28
C VAL A 195 5.36 9.88 -0.54
N CYS A 196 5.64 8.59 -0.31
CA CYS A 196 4.89 7.50 -0.95
C CYS A 196 3.39 7.60 -0.64
N ALA A 197 3.03 7.74 0.64
CA ALA A 197 1.63 7.88 1.06
C ALA A 197 0.94 9.09 0.42
N THR A 198 1.54 10.29 0.47
CA THR A 198 0.98 11.49 -0.14
C THR A 198 0.72 11.30 -1.64
N LYS A 199 1.63 10.64 -2.37
CA LYS A 199 1.46 10.40 -3.80
C LYS A 199 0.41 9.35 -4.14
N ILE A 200 0.31 8.29 -3.35
CA ILE A 200 -0.78 7.32 -3.48
C ILE A 200 -2.12 8.05 -3.33
N ILE A 201 -2.28 8.86 -2.28
CA ILE A 201 -3.52 9.61 -2.05
C ILE A 201 -3.77 10.65 -3.15
N ALA A 202 -2.75 11.39 -3.59
CA ALA A 202 -2.89 12.34 -4.70
C ALA A 202 -3.31 11.67 -6.01
N SER A 203 -2.88 10.42 -6.27
CA SER A 203 -3.28 9.68 -7.46
C SER A 203 -4.77 9.33 -7.49
N LEU A 204 -5.49 9.43 -6.36
CA LEU A 204 -6.92 9.17 -6.28
C LEU A 204 -7.78 10.30 -6.87
N ASP A 205 -7.22 11.51 -7.00
CA ASP A 205 -7.90 12.65 -7.66
C ASP A 205 -8.07 12.42 -9.17
N GLU A 206 -7.21 11.59 -9.74
CA GLU A 206 -7.30 11.25 -11.15
C GLU A 206 -8.47 10.29 -11.36
N VAL A 207 -9.45 10.71 -12.17
CA VAL A 207 -10.44 9.78 -12.72
C VAL A 207 -9.66 8.73 -13.52
N PRO A 208 -9.80 7.43 -13.20
CA PRO A 208 -9.00 6.40 -13.83
C PRO A 208 -9.43 6.31 -15.28
N LYS A 209 -8.63 6.92 -16.17
CA LYS A 209 -8.83 6.87 -17.63
C LYS A 209 -8.80 5.44 -18.17
N LYS A 210 -8.26 4.50 -17.39
CA LYS A 210 -8.11 3.07 -17.69
C LYS A 210 -8.59 2.25 -16.50
N ALA A 211 -9.15 1.06 -16.75
CA ALA A 211 -9.47 0.08 -15.71
C ALA A 211 -8.24 -0.41 -14.93
N TYR A 212 -7.02 -0.18 -15.45
CA TYR A 212 -5.77 -0.59 -14.83
C TYR A 212 -4.69 0.49 -14.95
N ARG A 213 -4.06 0.85 -13.82
CA ARG A 213 -2.92 1.76 -13.72
C ARG A 213 -1.82 1.16 -12.85
N VAL A 214 -0.56 1.43 -13.19
CA VAL A 214 0.58 1.19 -12.32
C VAL A 214 1.17 2.54 -11.91
N LEU A 215 1.28 2.78 -10.60
CA LEU A 215 2.03 3.91 -10.05
C LEU A 215 3.48 3.44 -9.82
N SER A 216 4.36 3.85 -10.72
CA SER A 216 5.76 3.41 -10.79
C SER A 216 6.65 4.03 -9.71
N LEU A 217 7.86 3.48 -9.55
CA LEU A 217 8.86 4.05 -8.64
C LEU A 217 9.20 5.50 -8.98
N ASP A 218 9.36 5.80 -10.26
CA ASP A 218 9.74 7.14 -10.73
C ASP A 218 8.61 8.15 -10.46
N GLU A 219 7.36 7.77 -10.69
CA GLU A 219 6.20 8.58 -10.31
C GLU A 219 6.15 8.79 -8.79
N LEU A 220 6.48 7.79 -7.98
CA LEU A 220 6.56 7.92 -6.52
C LEU A 220 7.74 8.80 -6.06
N GLN A 221 8.77 8.99 -6.88
CA GLN A 221 9.98 9.75 -6.54
C GLN A 221 10.11 11.12 -7.20
N SER A 222 9.30 11.42 -8.22
CA SER A 222 9.31 12.71 -8.91
C SER A 222 9.18 13.92 -7.96
N LYS A 223 9.94 14.99 -8.20
CA LYS A 223 9.86 16.23 -7.41
C LYS A 223 8.56 17.02 -7.64
N HIS A 224 7.77 16.65 -8.65
CA HIS A 224 6.52 17.30 -9.02
C HIS A 224 5.40 16.27 -9.17
N SER A 225 4.27 16.54 -8.52
CA SER A 225 2.97 16.03 -8.94
C SER A 225 2.57 16.79 -10.21
N ASN A 226 2.69 16.16 -11.38
CA ASN A 226 1.95 16.64 -12.54
C ASN A 226 1.48 15.46 -13.41
N PRO A 227 0.27 15.56 -13.97
CA PRO A 227 -0.38 14.49 -14.69
C PRO A 227 0.24 14.33 -16.08
N THR A 228 0.41 13.08 -16.49
CA THR A 228 0.49 12.59 -17.89
C THR A 228 1.06 13.52 -18.97
N LYS A 229 2.24 13.18 -19.48
CA LYS A 229 2.62 13.20 -20.91
C LYS A 229 3.53 11.96 -21.09
N SER A 230 3.40 11.05 -22.06
CA SER A 230 2.73 11.01 -23.37
C SER A 230 1.78 9.83 -23.50
#